data_AF-A0AAV7ITR4-F1
#
_entry.id   AF-A0AAV7ITR4-F1
#
_cell.length_a   1.000
_cell.length_b   1.000
_cell.length_c   1.000
_cell.angle_alpha   90.00
_cell.angle_beta   90.00
_cell.angle_gamma   90.00
#
_symmetry.space_group_name_H-M   'P 1'
#
loop_
_entity.id
_entity.type
_entity.pdbx_description
1 polymer ?
#
loop_
_entity_poly.entity_id
_entity_poly.type
_entity_poly.pdbx_seq_one_letter_code
_entity_poly.pdbx_strand_id
1 'polypeptide(L)'
;MSKVTHAYIWYLDNNEKLIVKVSDIKAFKPENVEDFDNTKKYQVLWYDKATKKSNYYSASIILLGSSKKNLEEKIKQAEDDDNSTKLRQTRISSSESDRSSDDEKPLKKRKKDDSLKSNKSTLKLSKVDTSTPNISLEFSSKKTVVDEIYEQIYELKNRVVSLENENTIILSDVSILKVELNKVKQDSIKNNHRNDGCSRKQSVLGNNEKIENDLMVLPEDPRYNKTLGL
;
A
#
# COMPACT_ATOMS: atom_id res chain seq x y z
N MET A 1 0.66 0.72 35.42
CA MET A 1 1.33 0.49 34.13
C MET A 1 0.36 -0.24 33.22
N SER A 2 0.16 0.28 32.01
CA SER A 2 -0.76 -0.34 31.04
C SER A 2 -0.11 -1.60 30.48
N LYS A 3 -0.74 -2.75 30.68
CA LYS A 3 -0.23 -4.04 30.19
C LYS A 3 -0.16 -4.04 28.67
N VAL A 4 0.99 -4.39 28.10
CA VAL A 4 1.15 -4.57 26.65
C VAL A 4 0.42 -5.85 26.24
N THR A 5 -0.47 -5.76 25.26
CA THR A 5 -1.28 -6.90 24.80
C THR A 5 -1.14 -7.18 23.31
N HIS A 6 -0.78 -6.16 22.52
CA HIS A 6 -0.65 -6.27 21.07
C HIS A 6 0.70 -5.71 20.61
N ALA A 7 1.17 -6.23 19.48
CA ALA A 7 2.39 -5.78 18.80
C ALA A 7 2.08 -5.56 17.32
N TYR A 8 2.59 -4.48 16.76
CA TYR A 8 2.66 -4.23 15.33
C TYR A 8 3.99 -4.75 14.81
N ILE A 9 3.91 -5.68 13.87
CA ILE A 9 5.06 -6.43 13.37
C ILE A 9 5.18 -6.33 11.85
N TRP A 10 6.38 -6.61 11.35
CA TRP A 10 6.69 -6.72 9.93
C TRP A 10 7.31 -8.07 9.65
N TYR A 11 6.61 -8.89 8.86
CA TYR A 11 7.08 -10.19 8.41
C TYR A 11 8.19 -10.03 7.37
N LEU A 12 9.30 -10.71 7.59
CA LEU A 12 10.49 -10.59 6.74
C LEU A 12 10.35 -11.35 5.41
N ASP A 13 9.49 -12.37 5.38
CA ASP A 13 9.36 -13.26 4.23
C ASP A 13 8.50 -12.65 3.11
N ASN A 14 7.43 -11.93 3.46
CA ASN A 14 6.44 -11.40 2.51
C ASN A 14 6.27 -9.86 2.60
N ASN A 15 7.07 -9.18 3.42
CA ASN A 15 6.99 -7.75 3.69
C ASN A 15 5.63 -7.27 4.23
N GLU A 16 4.80 -8.16 4.76
CA GLU A 16 3.47 -7.81 5.27
C GLU A 16 3.57 -7.26 6.70
N LYS A 17 2.74 -6.25 7.00
CA LYS A 17 2.64 -5.67 8.33
C LYS A 17 1.31 -6.05 8.97
N LEU A 18 1.34 -6.51 10.21
CA LEU A 18 0.14 -6.98 10.92
C LEU A 18 0.18 -6.60 12.39
N ILE A 19 -0.99 -6.42 12.99
CA ILE A 19 -1.14 -6.32 14.44
C ILE A 19 -1.48 -7.71 14.99
N VAL A 20 -0.61 -8.24 15.83
CA VAL A 20 -0.76 -9.55 16.48
C VAL A 20 -0.86 -9.41 18.00
N LYS A 21 -1.37 -10.45 18.67
CA LYS A 21 -1.32 -10.50 20.13
C LYS A 21 0.10 -10.88 20.57
N VAL A 22 0.53 -10.33 21.71
CA VAL A 22 1.83 -10.69 22.31
C VAL A 22 1.91 -12.18 22.64
N SER A 23 0.78 -12.83 22.95
CA SER A 23 0.70 -14.28 23.17
C SER A 23 1.13 -15.12 21.98
N ASP A 24 1.04 -14.57 20.77
CA ASP A 24 1.30 -15.26 19.52
C ASP A 24 2.79 -15.18 19.14
N ILE A 25 3.57 -14.37 19.87
CA ILE A 25 5.00 -14.19 19.68
C ILE A 25 5.76 -15.13 20.62
N LYS A 26 6.58 -16.00 20.06
CA LYS A 26 7.30 -17.05 20.81
C LYS A 26 8.30 -16.43 21.78
N ALA A 27 8.19 -16.83 23.05
CA ALA A 27 9.08 -16.42 24.14
C ALA A 27 9.23 -14.90 24.34
N PHE A 28 8.23 -14.12 23.93
CA PHE A 28 8.24 -12.67 24.08
C PHE A 28 7.26 -12.25 25.18
N LYS A 29 7.77 -11.55 26.20
CA LYS A 29 7.01 -11.10 27.38
C LYS A 29 7.42 -9.67 27.76
N PRO A 30 6.99 -8.67 26.98
CA PRO A 30 7.35 -7.29 27.23
C PRO A 30 6.71 -6.78 28.53
N GLU A 31 7.51 -6.11 29.37
CA GLU A 31 7.00 -5.40 30.54
C GLU A 31 6.48 -4.01 30.18
N ASN A 32 7.15 -3.35 29.22
CA ASN A 32 6.89 -1.98 28.81
C ASN A 32 6.68 -1.85 27.29
N VAL A 33 6.16 -0.70 26.87
CA VAL A 33 5.92 -0.40 25.45
C VAL A 33 7.23 -0.27 24.65
N GLU A 34 8.34 -0.02 25.34
CA GLU A 34 9.68 0.12 24.77
C GLU A 34 10.52 -1.16 24.93
N ASP A 35 9.94 -2.22 25.51
CA ASP A 35 10.62 -3.49 25.77
C ASP A 35 10.63 -4.39 24.52
N PHE A 36 11.20 -3.86 23.43
CA PHE A 36 11.46 -4.61 22.21
C PHE A 36 12.70 -4.06 21.52
N ASP A 37 13.34 -4.91 20.72
CA ASP A 37 14.53 -4.57 19.94
C ASP A 37 14.17 -4.65 18.45
N ASN A 38 14.29 -3.53 17.75
CA ASN A 38 13.97 -3.44 16.32
C ASN A 38 14.98 -4.19 15.44
N THR A 39 16.17 -4.50 15.94
CA THR A 39 17.21 -5.26 15.23
C THR A 39 16.99 -6.77 15.37
N LYS A 40 16.26 -7.21 16.39
CA LYS A 40 16.03 -8.62 16.69
C LYS A 40 14.90 -9.20 15.85
N LYS A 41 15.09 -10.45 15.43
CA LYS A 41 14.06 -11.25 14.77
C LYS A 41 13.27 -12.05 15.80
N TYR A 42 11.95 -12.01 15.68
CA TYR A 42 11.01 -12.72 16.53
C TYR A 42 10.28 -13.78 15.71
N GLN A 43 9.86 -14.86 16.38
CA GLN A 43 9.06 -15.92 15.78
C GLN A 43 7.59 -15.69 16.14
N VAL A 44 6.75 -15.44 15.14
CA VAL A 44 5.33 -15.09 15.34
C VAL A 44 4.45 -16.17 14.74
N LEU A 45 3.43 -16.58 15.49
CA LEU A 45 2.43 -17.54 15.05
C LEU A 45 1.53 -16.92 13.98
N TRP A 46 1.47 -17.57 12.83
CA TRP A 46 0.55 -17.23 11.74
C TRP A 46 -0.44 -18.38 11.54
N TYR A 47 -1.72 -18.05 11.37
CA TYR A 47 -2.78 -19.01 11.12
C TYR A 47 -3.19 -18.95 9.65
N ASP A 48 -2.92 -20.03 8.93
CA ASP A 48 -3.39 -20.16 7.55
C ASP A 48 -4.85 -20.67 7.54
N LYS A 49 -5.75 -19.82 7.05
CA LYS A 49 -7.17 -20.12 6.95
C LYS A 49 -7.46 -21.25 5.97
N ALA A 50 -6.65 -21.40 4.92
CA ALA A 50 -6.87 -22.40 3.88
C ALA A 50 -6.51 -23.80 4.38
N THR A 51 -5.33 -23.94 4.98
CA THR A 51 -4.84 -25.24 5.46
C THR A 51 -5.26 -25.56 6.90
N LYS A 52 -5.82 -24.59 7.63
CA LYS A 52 -6.11 -24.65 9.08
C LYS A 52 -4.89 -25.01 9.94
N LYS A 53 -3.68 -24.84 9.39
CA LYS A 53 -2.42 -25.07 10.09
C LYS A 53 -1.89 -23.76 10.64
N SER A 54 -1.24 -23.84 11.79
CA SER A 54 -0.48 -22.73 12.34
C SER A 54 1.02 -23.04 12.25
N ASN A 55 1.78 -22.04 11.83
CA ASN A 55 3.24 -22.12 11.73
C ASN A 55 3.84 -20.85 12.33
N TYR A 56 5.13 -20.90 12.68
CA TYR A 56 5.87 -19.73 13.14
C TYR A 56 6.69 -19.16 11.98
N TYR A 57 6.64 -17.84 11.84
CA TYR A 57 7.36 -17.10 10.80
C TYR A 57 8.22 -16.00 11.44
N SER A 58 9.27 -15.59 10.73
CA SER A 58 10.20 -14.59 11.21
C SER A 58 9.66 -13.18 10.96
N ALA A 59 9.58 -12.37 12.00
CA ALA A 59 9.12 -10.99 11.92
C ALA A 59 9.96 -10.06 12.83
N SER A 60 10.01 -8.78 12.49
CA SER A 60 10.55 -7.72 13.34
C SER A 60 9.40 -6.94 13.99
N ILE A 61 9.53 -6.63 15.28
CA ILE A 61 8.56 -5.80 15.99
C ILE A 61 8.84 -4.33 15.68
N ILE A 62 7.81 -3.60 15.25
CA ILE A 62 7.89 -2.17 14.96
C ILE A 62 7.40 -1.36 16.16
N LEU A 63 6.27 -1.75 16.75
CA LEU A 63 5.60 -0.96 17.77
C LEU A 63 4.81 -1.87 18.73
N LEU A 64 4.77 -1.50 20.02
CA LEU A 64 3.94 -2.17 21.02
C LEU A 64 2.76 -1.29 21.44
N GLY A 65 1.68 -1.94 21.90
CA GLY A 65 0.49 -1.25 22.39
C GLY A 65 -0.28 -2.01 23.46
N SER A 66 -1.00 -1.24 24.28
CA SER A 66 -1.88 -1.77 25.33
C SER A 66 -3.19 -2.34 24.77
N SER A 67 -3.58 -1.95 23.56
CA SER A 67 -4.75 -2.45 22.85
C SER A 67 -4.54 -2.37 21.33
N LYS A 68 -5.34 -3.13 20.56
CA LYS A 68 -5.34 -3.07 19.11
C LYS A 68 -5.65 -1.67 18.59
N LYS A 69 -6.69 -1.02 19.16
CA LYS A 69 -7.10 0.34 18.80
C LYS A 69 -5.99 1.37 19.02
N ASN A 70 -5.24 1.24 20.12
CA ASN A 70 -4.11 2.12 20.40
C ASN A 70 -2.99 2.01 19.35
N LEU A 71 -2.72 0.81 18.84
CA LEU A 71 -1.76 0.63 17.75
C LEU A 71 -2.29 1.21 16.43
N GLU A 72 -3.56 0.97 16.09
CA GLU A 72 -4.17 1.51 14.87
C GLU A 72 -4.15 3.04 14.85
N GLU A 73 -4.42 3.70 15.98
CA GLU A 73 -4.33 5.16 16.12
C GLU A 73 -2.89 5.66 15.91
N LYS A 74 -1.88 5.00 16.51
CA LYS A 74 -0.47 5.36 16.32
C LYS A 74 0.01 5.15 14.89
N ILE A 75 -0.46 4.11 14.21
CA ILE A 75 -0.12 3.83 12.81
C ILE A 75 -0.71 4.93 11.91
N LYS A 76 -1.99 5.28 12.09
CA LYS A 76 -2.63 6.36 11.33
C LYS A 76 -1.92 7.70 11.53
N GLN A 77 -1.59 8.02 12.77
CA GLN A 77 -0.85 9.24 13.09
C GLN A 77 0.51 9.31 12.37
N ALA A 78 1.25 8.20 12.34
CA ALA A 78 2.53 8.14 11.63
C ALA A 78 2.37 8.29 10.10
N GLU A 79 1.28 7.77 9.52
CA GLU A 79 0.98 7.92 8.09
C GLU A 79 0.63 9.36 7.70
N ASP A 80 -0.09 10.07 8.58
CA ASP A 80 -0.45 11.47 8.37
C ASP A 80 0.79 12.39 8.43
N ASP A 81 1.71 12.11 9.35
CA ASP A 81 2.96 12.87 9.50
C ASP A 81 3.87 12.70 8.26
N ASP A 82 3.99 11.48 7.72
CA ASP A 82 4.76 11.20 6.49
C ASP A 82 4.16 11.90 5.26
N ASN A 83 2.83 11.96 5.16
CA ASN A 83 2.15 12.65 4.06
C ASN A 83 2.25 14.18 4.15
N SER A 84 2.23 14.74 5.37
CA SER A 84 2.40 16.18 5.58
C SER A 84 3.79 16.68 5.15
N THR A 85 4.81 15.83 5.25
CA THR A 85 6.19 16.16 4.88
C THR A 85 6.39 16.20 3.36
N LYS A 86 5.71 15.31 2.61
CA LYS A 86 5.76 15.31 1.13
C LYS A 86 5.05 16.50 0.49
N LEU A 87 4.07 17.10 1.16
CA LEU A 87 3.36 18.30 0.68
C LEU A 87 4.16 19.61 0.83
N ARG A 88 5.28 19.61 1.57
CA ARG A 88 6.18 20.78 1.68
C ARG A 88 7.25 20.87 0.59
N GLN A 89 7.50 19.80 -0.18
CA GLN A 89 8.54 19.81 -1.23
C GLN A 89 8.06 20.25 -2.61
N THR A 90 6.76 20.45 -2.84
CA THR A 90 6.21 20.86 -4.15
C THR A 90 6.00 22.37 -4.30
N ARG A 91 6.53 23.22 -3.40
CA ARG A 91 6.37 24.68 -3.48
C ARG A 91 7.65 25.52 -3.40
N ILE A 92 8.83 24.93 -3.60
CA ILE A 92 10.07 25.71 -3.70
C ILE A 92 10.92 25.21 -4.86
N SER A 93 10.48 25.51 -6.08
CA SER A 93 11.38 25.57 -7.23
C SER A 93 10.86 26.57 -8.24
N SER A 94 11.08 27.85 -7.95
CA SER A 94 11.15 28.91 -8.95
C SER A 94 11.57 30.22 -8.28
N SER A 95 12.87 30.44 -8.13
CA SER A 95 13.48 31.75 -8.37
C SER A 95 15.00 31.59 -8.39
N GLU A 96 15.54 31.44 -9.60
CA GLU A 96 16.93 31.78 -9.85
C GLU A 96 17.15 33.27 -9.56
N SER A 97 18.25 33.60 -8.91
CA SER A 97 18.92 34.88 -9.06
C SER A 97 20.36 34.73 -8.56
N ASP A 98 21.24 34.58 -9.53
CA ASP A 98 22.65 34.93 -9.46
C ASP A 98 22.88 36.25 -8.71
N ARG A 99 23.91 36.29 -7.87
CA ARG A 99 24.89 37.40 -7.80
C ARG A 99 26.04 37.09 -6.85
N SER A 100 27.21 36.94 -7.48
CA SER A 100 28.56 37.27 -7.01
C SER A 100 28.62 38.40 -5.97
N SER A 101 29.49 38.25 -4.96
CA SER A 101 30.62 39.18 -4.75
C SER A 101 31.54 38.78 -3.59
N ASP A 102 32.84 38.93 -3.86
CA ASP A 102 33.96 39.13 -2.93
C ASP A 102 33.61 40.05 -1.74
N ASP A 103 34.18 39.76 -0.57
CA ASP A 103 35.08 40.73 0.10
C ASP A 103 35.78 40.18 1.35
N GLU A 104 37.02 40.64 1.52
CA GLU A 104 38.01 40.28 2.54
C GLU A 104 37.74 40.83 3.97
N LYS A 105 38.13 40.03 5.00
CA LYS A 105 38.87 40.36 6.27
C LYS A 105 38.29 41.44 7.25
N PRO A 106 38.80 41.62 8.51
CA PRO A 106 39.95 41.01 9.21
C PRO A 106 39.73 40.54 10.70
N LEU A 107 40.64 39.66 11.14
CA LEU A 107 41.32 39.55 12.45
C LEU A 107 40.64 40.09 13.74
N LYS A 108 40.57 39.22 14.78
CA LYS A 108 41.01 39.60 16.13
C LYS A 108 41.65 38.44 16.92
N LYS A 109 42.84 38.78 17.43
CA LYS A 109 43.83 38.02 18.21
C LYS A 109 43.35 37.69 19.64
N ARG A 110 43.85 36.59 20.22
CA ARG A 110 44.69 36.51 21.46
C ARG A 110 44.88 35.04 21.89
N LYS A 111 46.10 34.48 21.76
CA LYS A 111 47.21 34.33 22.75
C LYS A 111 47.05 33.05 23.62
N LYS A 112 47.89 32.00 23.42
CA LYS A 112 49.22 31.70 24.04
C LYS A 112 49.06 31.09 25.45
N ASP A 113 49.75 30.06 25.94
CA ASP A 113 50.86 29.15 25.59
C ASP A 113 50.56 27.83 26.40
N ASP A 114 51.07 26.62 26.19
CA ASP A 114 52.46 26.14 26.30
C ASP A 114 52.51 24.64 25.88
N SER A 115 53.44 24.24 25.00
CA SER A 115 54.63 23.39 25.29
C SER A 115 54.31 21.92 25.64
N LEU A 116 54.95 20.85 25.15
CA LEU A 116 56.13 20.54 24.36
C LEU A 116 56.11 19.00 24.18
N LYS A 117 56.37 18.47 22.98
CA LYS A 117 57.43 17.48 22.71
C LYS A 117 57.36 16.91 21.30
N SER A 118 58.49 17.09 20.62
CA SER A 118 58.87 16.62 19.30
C SER A 118 58.79 15.10 19.16
N ASN A 119 58.56 14.62 17.94
CA ASN A 119 59.50 13.71 17.30
C ASN A 119 59.53 13.92 15.78
N LYS A 120 60.76 13.93 15.29
CA LYS A 120 61.23 14.36 13.98
C LYS A 120 61.42 13.13 13.11
N SER A 121 60.67 12.99 12.03
CA SER A 121 61.00 12.07 10.95
C SER A 121 60.73 12.73 9.60
N THR A 122 61.80 13.25 9.02
CA THR A 122 61.92 13.71 7.65
C THR A 122 61.83 12.50 6.72
N LEU A 123 60.75 12.36 5.98
CA LEU A 123 60.67 11.44 4.83
C LEU A 123 60.46 12.26 3.57
N LYS A 124 61.46 12.16 2.69
CA LYS A 124 61.54 12.85 1.41
C LYS A 124 60.48 12.30 0.46
N LEU A 125 59.75 13.22 -0.14
CA LEU A 125 58.71 12.98 -1.14
C LEU A 125 59.37 12.54 -2.46
N SER A 126 59.28 11.25 -2.80
CA SER A 126 59.52 10.78 -4.17
C SER A 126 58.21 10.93 -4.95
N LYS A 127 58.24 11.79 -5.98
CA LYS A 127 57.20 11.87 -7.02
C LYS A 127 57.11 10.51 -7.70
N VAL A 128 55.97 9.86 -7.55
CA VAL A 128 55.59 8.68 -8.32
C VAL A 128 54.49 9.16 -9.27
N ASP A 129 54.84 9.26 -10.55
CA ASP A 129 53.89 9.43 -11.63
C ASP A 129 53.12 8.12 -11.80
N THR A 130 51.89 8.08 -11.27
CA THR A 130 50.92 7.05 -11.66
C THR A 130 49.90 7.69 -12.58
N SER A 131 50.11 7.50 -13.87
CA SER A 131 49.07 7.58 -14.89
C SER A 131 47.88 6.71 -14.43
N THR A 132 46.78 7.35 -14.11
CA THR A 132 45.49 6.68 -13.89
C THR A 132 45.03 6.08 -15.22
N PRO A 133 44.94 4.74 -15.36
CA PRO A 133 44.22 4.19 -16.48
C PRO A 133 42.74 4.52 -16.28
N ASN A 134 42.20 5.25 -17.24
CA ASN A 134 40.78 5.50 -17.41
C ASN A 134 40.09 4.14 -17.71
N ILE A 135 39.86 3.35 -16.66
CA ILE A 135 39.04 2.14 -16.74
C ILE A 135 37.60 2.64 -16.66
N SER A 136 37.03 2.92 -17.82
CA SER A 136 35.58 2.98 -18.01
C SER A 136 35.01 1.61 -17.65
N LEU A 137 34.68 1.41 -16.38
CA LEU A 137 33.84 0.31 -15.95
C LEU A 137 32.45 0.58 -16.52
N GLU A 138 32.18 0.03 -17.71
CA GLU A 138 30.83 -0.34 -18.09
C GLU A 138 30.34 -1.37 -17.08
N PHE A 139 29.73 -0.88 -15.99
CA PHE A 139 28.90 -1.68 -15.12
C PHE A 139 27.71 -2.15 -15.94
N SER A 140 27.87 -3.27 -16.64
CA SER A 140 26.76 -4.08 -17.10
C SER A 140 26.07 -4.58 -15.84
N SER A 141 25.10 -3.80 -15.36
CA SER A 141 24.24 -4.12 -14.23
C SER A 141 23.44 -5.36 -14.62
N LYS A 142 23.98 -6.52 -14.26
CA LYS A 142 23.24 -7.78 -14.32
C LYS A 142 22.00 -7.59 -13.46
N LYS A 143 20.84 -7.45 -14.12
CA LYS A 143 19.52 -7.35 -13.48
C LYS A 143 19.44 -8.48 -12.46
N THR A 144 19.26 -8.15 -11.20
CA THR A 144 19.16 -9.18 -10.17
C THR A 144 17.79 -9.85 -10.30
N VAL A 145 17.67 -11.09 -9.83
CA VAL A 145 16.36 -11.79 -9.77
C VAL A 145 15.32 -10.94 -9.02
N VAL A 146 15.77 -10.12 -8.06
CA VAL A 146 14.93 -9.19 -7.32
C VAL A 146 14.40 -8.08 -8.22
N ASP A 147 15.23 -7.49 -9.09
CA ASP A 147 14.82 -6.46 -10.04
C ASP A 147 13.81 -6.99 -11.07
N GLU A 148 13.99 -8.24 -11.52
CA GLU A 148 13.03 -8.91 -12.41
C GLU A 148 11.67 -9.12 -11.74
N ILE A 149 11.66 -9.52 -10.46
CA ILE A 149 10.42 -9.68 -9.69
C ILE A 149 9.72 -8.33 -9.51
N TYR A 150 10.46 -7.24 -9.24
CA TYR A 150 9.85 -5.91 -9.10
C TYR A 150 9.18 -5.44 -10.39
N GLU A 151 9.79 -5.67 -11.54
CA GLU A 151 9.20 -5.35 -12.85
C GLU A 151 7.94 -6.17 -13.10
N GLN A 152 7.96 -7.47 -12.82
CA GLN A 152 6.77 -8.31 -12.95
C GLN A 152 5.63 -7.85 -12.05
N ILE A 153 5.92 -7.47 -10.80
CA ILE A 153 4.91 -6.91 -9.89
C ILE A 153 4.33 -5.61 -10.45
N TYR A 154 5.18 -4.75 -11.01
CA TYR A 154 4.76 -3.49 -11.60
C TYR A 154 3.85 -3.71 -12.82
N GLU A 155 4.23 -4.60 -13.74
CA GLU A 155 3.43 -4.98 -14.91
C GLU A 155 2.08 -5.59 -14.49
N LEU A 156 2.08 -6.52 -13.53
CA LEU A 156 0.85 -7.13 -13.01
C LEU A 156 -0.08 -6.09 -12.40
N LYS A 157 0.46 -5.14 -11.63
CA LYS A 157 -0.33 -4.05 -11.04
C LYS A 157 -0.99 -3.20 -12.12
N ASN A 158 -0.26 -2.85 -13.17
CA ASN A 158 -0.82 -2.09 -14.30
C ASN A 158 -1.89 -2.91 -15.05
N ARG A 159 -1.69 -4.21 -15.21
CA ARG A 159 -2.68 -5.08 -15.85
C ARG A 159 -3.96 -5.18 -15.03
N VAL A 160 -3.88 -5.26 -13.71
CA VAL A 160 -5.05 -5.25 -12.82
C VAL A 160 -5.84 -3.95 -13.00
N VAL A 161 -5.18 -2.79 -12.97
CA VAL A 161 -5.84 -1.49 -13.18
C VAL A 161 -6.52 -1.42 -14.55
N SER A 162 -5.86 -1.91 -15.60
CA SER A 162 -6.45 -2.00 -16.95
C SER A 162 -7.72 -2.86 -16.97
N LEU A 163 -7.68 -4.04 -16.32
CA LEU A 163 -8.81 -4.96 -16.25
C LEU A 163 -9.97 -4.40 -15.42
N GLU A 164 -9.68 -3.67 -14.34
CA GLU A 164 -10.70 -2.97 -13.56
C GLU A 164 -11.43 -1.93 -14.42
N ASN A 165 -10.68 -1.13 -15.20
CA ASN A 165 -11.27 -0.17 -16.13
C ASN A 165 -12.12 -0.87 -17.21
N GLU A 166 -11.60 -1.93 -17.83
CA GLU A 166 -12.37 -2.74 -18.81
C GLU A 166 -13.68 -3.27 -18.19
N ASN A 167 -13.63 -3.79 -16.97
CA ASN A 167 -14.83 -4.26 -16.26
C ASN A 167 -15.83 -3.13 -15.98
N THR A 168 -15.38 -1.93 -15.63
CA THR A 168 -16.29 -0.79 -15.42
C THR A 168 -17.02 -0.39 -16.71
N ILE A 169 -16.32 -0.44 -17.85
CA ILE A 169 -16.92 -0.17 -19.17
C ILE A 169 -17.97 -1.25 -19.49
N ILE A 170 -17.62 -2.53 -19.33
CA ILE A 170 -18.55 -3.66 -19.59
C ILE A 170 -19.80 -3.56 -18.72
N LEU A 171 -19.67 -3.22 -17.44
CA LEU A 171 -20.81 -3.05 -16.53
C LEU A 171 -21.73 -1.91 -16.98
N SER A 172 -21.17 -0.83 -17.53
CA SER A 172 -21.94 0.28 -18.07
C SER A 172 -22.72 -0.13 -19.34
N ASP A 173 -22.08 -0.85 -20.26
CA ASP A 173 -22.70 -1.34 -21.50
C ASP A 173 -23.84 -2.32 -21.21
N VAL A 174 -23.63 -3.26 -20.28
CA VAL A 174 -24.68 -4.19 -19.84
C VAL A 174 -25.87 -3.45 -19.24
N SER A 175 -25.61 -2.36 -18.50
CA SER A 175 -26.68 -1.54 -17.92
C SER A 175 -27.50 -0.84 -19.01
N ILE A 176 -26.85 -0.31 -20.05
CA ILE A 176 -27.51 0.29 -21.22
C ILE A 176 -28.36 -0.74 -21.95
N LEU A 177 -27.80 -1.91 -22.27
CA LEU A 177 -28.51 -2.98 -22.97
C LEU A 177 -29.74 -3.48 -22.19
N LYS A 178 -29.65 -3.52 -20.85
CA LYS A 178 -30.78 -3.89 -19.99
C LYS A 178 -31.94 -2.90 -20.11
N VAL A 179 -31.65 -1.60 -20.21
CA VAL A 179 -32.67 -0.56 -20.43
C VAL A 179 -33.31 -0.70 -21.81
N GLU A 180 -32.51 -0.89 -22.85
CA GLU A 180 -33.00 -1.06 -24.22
C GLU A 180 -33.89 -2.31 -24.35
N LEU A 181 -33.46 -3.44 -23.77
CA LEU A 181 -34.24 -4.67 -23.75
C LEU A 181 -35.61 -4.48 -23.09
N ASN A 182 -35.65 -3.75 -21.97
CA ASN A 182 -36.90 -3.45 -21.28
C ASN A 182 -37.82 -2.56 -22.12
N LYS A 183 -37.26 -1.59 -22.86
CA LYS A 183 -38.01 -0.75 -23.78
C LYS A 183 -38.63 -1.56 -24.92
N VAL A 184 -37.85 -2.44 -25.56
CA VAL A 184 -38.33 -3.35 -26.62
C VAL A 184 -39.45 -4.26 -26.11
N LYS A 185 -39.31 -4.81 -24.89
CA LYS A 185 -40.37 -5.61 -24.26
C LYS A 185 -41.66 -4.80 -24.08
N GLN A 186 -41.57 -3.57 -23.58
CA GLN A 186 -42.74 -2.70 -23.42
C GLN A 186 -43.41 -2.35 -24.75
N ASP A 187 -42.62 -2.07 -25.79
CA ASP A 187 -43.15 -1.73 -27.11
C ASP A 187 -43.82 -2.93 -27.80
N SER A 188 -43.29 -4.14 -27.61
CA SER A 188 -43.93 -5.38 -28.08
C SER A 188 -45.29 -5.61 -27.41
N ILE A 189 -45.41 -5.35 -26.10
CA ILE A 189 -46.68 -5.48 -25.37
C ILE A 189 -47.70 -4.46 -25.90
N LYS A 190 -47.29 -3.21 -26.13
CA LYS A 190 -48.17 -2.15 -26.66
C LYS A 190 -48.65 -2.43 -28.09
N ASN A 191 -47.81 -3.01 -28.94
CA ASN A 191 -48.15 -3.30 -30.33
C ASN A 191 -49.14 -4.48 -30.47
N ASN A 192 -49.05 -5.50 -29.61
CA ASN A 192 -50.03 -6.59 -29.60
C ASN A 192 -51.44 -6.09 -29.25
N HIS A 193 -51.58 -5.14 -28.32
CA HIS A 193 -52.89 -4.56 -27.98
C HIS A 193 -53.52 -3.70 -29.09
N ARG A 194 -52.75 -3.24 -30.09
CA ARG A 194 -53.29 -2.43 -31.21
C ARG A 194 -53.82 -3.26 -32.37
N ASN A 195 -53.41 -4.52 -32.50
CA ASN A 195 -53.83 -5.39 -33.61
C ASN A 195 -55.08 -6.24 -33.33
N ASP A 196 -55.61 -6.24 -32.10
CA ASP A 196 -56.87 -6.92 -31.76
C ASP A 196 -58.13 -6.09 -32.06
N GLY A 197 -57.98 -4.92 -32.71
CA GLY A 197 -59.07 -4.02 -33.06
C GLY A 197 -59.95 -4.46 -34.24
N CYS A 198 -59.82 -5.68 -34.76
CA CYS A 198 -60.71 -6.17 -35.83
C CYS A 198 -60.86 -7.70 -35.82
N SER A 199 -61.49 -8.27 -34.80
CA SER A 199 -62.37 -9.44 -34.97
C SER A 199 -63.20 -9.76 -33.73
N ARG A 200 -64.51 -9.62 -33.92
CA ARG A 200 -65.53 -10.61 -33.59
C ARG A 200 -65.70 -10.98 -32.11
N LYS A 201 -66.87 -10.56 -31.58
CA LYS A 201 -67.52 -11.13 -30.39
C LYS A 201 -67.44 -12.67 -30.40
N GLN A 202 -66.54 -13.23 -29.61
CA GLN A 202 -66.68 -14.60 -29.10
C GLN A 202 -66.40 -14.58 -27.60
N SER A 203 -67.48 -14.78 -26.86
CA SER A 203 -67.49 -15.18 -25.47
C SER A 203 -66.84 -16.55 -25.32
N VAL A 204 -65.67 -16.65 -24.70
CA VAL A 204 -65.21 -17.90 -24.11
C VAL A 204 -64.46 -17.60 -22.81
N LEU A 205 -65.06 -18.11 -21.72
CA LEU A 205 -64.48 -18.27 -20.40
C LEU A 205 -63.17 -19.07 -20.49
N GLY A 206 -62.09 -18.64 -19.84
CA GLY A 206 -60.91 -19.48 -19.76
C GLY A 206 -59.69 -18.84 -19.10
N ASN A 207 -59.60 -19.06 -17.78
CA ASN A 207 -58.38 -19.25 -17.01
C ASN A 207 -57.40 -18.07 -16.86
N ASN A 208 -57.55 -17.39 -15.71
CA ASN A 208 -56.51 -16.58 -15.10
C ASN A 208 -55.32 -17.48 -14.71
N GLU A 209 -54.35 -17.65 -15.60
CA GLU A 209 -53.01 -18.09 -15.19
C GLU A 209 -52.35 -16.94 -14.43
N LYS A 210 -52.33 -17.14 -13.11
CA LYS A 210 -51.62 -16.33 -12.13
C LYS A 210 -50.13 -16.46 -12.44
N ILE A 211 -49.58 -15.48 -13.16
CA ILE A 211 -48.13 -15.34 -13.35
C ILE A 211 -47.57 -14.91 -11.98
N GLU A 212 -47.21 -15.90 -11.16
CA GLU A 212 -46.34 -15.69 -10.01
C GLU A 212 -44.98 -15.24 -10.55
N ASN A 213 -44.75 -13.94 -10.47
CA ASN A 213 -43.41 -13.37 -10.53
C ASN A 213 -42.65 -13.87 -9.29
N ASP A 214 -42.07 -15.06 -9.40
CA ASP A 214 -40.97 -15.49 -8.53
C ASP A 214 -39.79 -14.54 -8.78
N LEU A 215 -39.82 -13.40 -8.11
CA LEU A 215 -38.63 -12.64 -7.80
C LEU A 215 -37.71 -13.59 -7.03
N MET A 216 -36.73 -14.15 -7.73
CA MET A 216 -35.55 -14.73 -7.11
C MET A 216 -34.89 -13.66 -6.26
N VAL A 217 -35.28 -13.61 -4.98
CA VAL A 217 -34.57 -12.90 -3.92
C VAL A 217 -33.22 -13.59 -3.84
N LEU A 218 -32.22 -13.01 -4.48
CA LEU A 218 -30.84 -13.43 -4.29
C LEU A 218 -30.54 -13.32 -2.79
N PRO A 219 -30.00 -14.37 -2.15
CA PRO A 219 -29.65 -14.31 -0.75
C PRO A 219 -28.67 -13.16 -0.53
N GLU A 220 -29.07 -12.18 0.28
CA GLU A 220 -28.18 -11.12 0.73
C GLU A 220 -27.00 -11.77 1.44
N ASP A 221 -25.81 -11.73 0.83
CA ASP A 221 -24.59 -12.27 1.42
C ASP A 221 -24.25 -11.38 2.63
N PRO A 222 -24.29 -11.90 3.87
CA PRO A 222 -24.15 -11.10 5.10
C PRO A 222 -22.73 -10.54 5.30
N ARG A 223 -21.83 -10.70 4.32
CA ARG A 223 -20.44 -10.26 4.39
C ARG A 223 -20.22 -8.80 3.98
N TYR A 224 -21.22 -8.12 3.40
CA TYR A 224 -21.03 -6.76 2.88
C TYR A 224 -21.36 -5.61 3.85
N ASN A 225 -21.94 -5.87 5.03
CA ASN A 225 -22.21 -4.84 6.02
C ASN A 225 -21.15 -4.81 7.12
N LYS A 226 -19.90 -4.46 6.77
CA LYS A 226 -18.90 -4.18 7.81
C LYS A 226 -17.75 -3.27 7.39
N THR A 227 -18.03 -2.09 6.84
CA THR A 227 -17.10 -0.95 6.92
C THR A 227 -17.81 0.31 6.49
N LEU A 228 -18.38 1.04 7.46
CA LEU A 228 -18.45 2.51 7.53
C LEU A 228 -19.19 2.83 8.83
N GLY A 229 -18.41 2.94 9.89
CA GLY A 229 -18.83 3.43 11.21
C GLY A 229 -17.70 4.24 11.78
N LEU A 230 -17.87 5.56 11.68
CA LEU A 230 -17.14 6.63 12.37
C LEU A 230 -17.08 6.39 13.88
#